data_AF-D6WE33-F1
#
_entry.id   AF-D6WE33-F1
#
_cell.length_a   1.000
_cell.length_b   1.000
_cell.length_c   1.000
_cell.angle_alpha   90.00
_cell.angle_beta   90.00
_cell.angle_gamma   90.00
#
_symmetry.space_group_name_H-M   'P 1'
#
loop_
_entity.id
_entity.type
_entity.pdbx_description
1 polymer ?
#
loop_
_entity_poly.entity_id
_entity_poly.type
_entity_poly.pdbx_seq_one_letter_code
_entity_poly.pdbx_strand_id
1 'polypeptide(L)'
;MWSLLPVLNGWTWQKKLPFPARYPLDVTKSPYYELAYVYQFICIWYITVANLNLDTIIIALMMYTSCQCDLLCDDLKNLTETRFFDKKLIECIKHHKAILVFAEKSNSLFNMIVLGQIATSTVVLALTMFQLSMVSPLSSEGLNHLFYIGGIIMQILLYCWFGNEVEAKSSNILYAIYESTWSEASKNSKKNLIIFSIRCQRPIKATAVKLFALSLRTFITIVRSGWSYFAVLYNVGSE
;
A
#
# COMPACT_ATOMS: atom_id res chain seq x y z
N MET A 1 10.44 -15.44 -11.02
CA MET A 1 10.31 -16.90 -11.26
C MET A 1 10.24 -17.22 -12.75
N TRP A 2 9.39 -16.54 -13.54
CA TRP A 2 9.32 -16.70 -15.00
C TRP A 2 10.64 -16.52 -15.77
N SER A 3 11.50 -15.58 -15.35
CA SER A 3 12.82 -15.36 -15.96
C SER A 3 13.85 -16.45 -15.66
N LEU A 4 13.56 -17.40 -14.77
CA LEU A 4 14.45 -18.51 -14.42
C LEU A 4 14.01 -19.83 -15.06
N LEU A 5 12.76 -19.94 -15.51
CA LEU A 5 12.22 -21.12 -16.20
C LEU A 5 13.04 -21.57 -17.41
N PRO A 6 13.50 -20.68 -18.32
CA PRO A 6 14.31 -21.12 -19.46
C PRO A 6 15.73 -21.55 -19.07
N VAL A 7 16.22 -21.16 -17.89
CA VAL A 7 17.54 -21.58 -17.38
C VAL A 7 17.44 -22.93 -16.65
N LEU A 8 16.34 -23.16 -15.92
CA LEU A 8 16.11 -24.38 -15.13
C LEU A 8 15.70 -25.60 -15.97
N ASN A 9 15.03 -25.40 -17.12
CA ASN A 9 14.55 -26.50 -17.97
C ASN A 9 15.57 -27.01 -19.01
N GLY A 10 16.84 -26.60 -18.90
CA GLY A 10 17.88 -26.93 -19.88
C GLY A 10 17.74 -26.10 -21.15
N TRP A 11 18.87 -25.76 -21.77
CA TRP A 11 19.04 -24.87 -22.94
C TRP A 11 18.47 -25.40 -24.27
N THR A 12 17.44 -26.24 -24.24
CA THR A 12 16.82 -26.90 -25.40
C THR A 12 15.32 -26.99 -25.10
N TRP A 13 14.40 -26.21 -25.69
CA TRP A 13 14.18 -25.90 -27.09
C TRP A 13 13.35 -24.59 -27.23
N GLN A 14 13.60 -23.83 -28.30
CA GLN A 14 13.11 -22.47 -28.63
C GLN A 14 13.69 -21.35 -27.74
N LYS A 15 14.72 -20.66 -28.25
CA LYS A 15 15.25 -19.39 -27.73
C LYS A 15 14.13 -18.33 -27.69
N LYS A 16 13.36 -18.30 -26.61
CA LYS A 16 12.32 -17.31 -26.35
C LYS A 16 12.82 -16.33 -25.30
N LEU A 17 12.83 -15.06 -25.67
CA LEU A 17 13.11 -13.98 -24.74
C LEU A 17 12.00 -13.89 -23.67
N PRO A 18 12.34 -13.53 -22.42
CA PRO A 18 11.37 -13.36 -21.32
C PRO A 18 10.18 -12.46 -21.69
N PHE A 19 10.43 -11.41 -22.50
CA PHE A 19 9.38 -10.57 -23.07
C PHE A 19 9.53 -10.49 -24.59
N PRO A 20 8.43 -10.70 -25.35
CA PRO A 20 8.44 -10.51 -26.78
C PRO A 20 8.63 -9.02 -27.09
N ALA A 21 9.79 -8.65 -27.63
CA ALA A 21 10.13 -7.29 -28.03
C ALA A 21 10.79 -7.30 -29.41
N ARG A 22 10.51 -6.26 -30.22
CA ARG A 22 11.19 -6.08 -31.50
C ARG A 22 12.52 -5.38 -31.27
N TYR A 23 13.59 -6.02 -31.69
CA TYR A 23 14.94 -5.44 -31.68
C TYR A 23 15.36 -5.09 -33.11
N PRO A 24 16.19 -4.04 -33.29
CA PRO A 24 16.74 -3.70 -34.60
C PRO A 24 17.78 -4.73 -35.11
N LEU A 25 18.21 -5.66 -34.26
CA LEU A 25 19.20 -6.71 -34.55
C LEU A 25 18.56 -8.10 -34.50
N ASP A 26 19.08 -9.05 -35.28
CA ASP A 26 18.66 -10.47 -35.29
C ASP A 26 18.97 -11.16 -33.94
N VAL A 27 18.06 -11.03 -32.98
CA VAL A 27 18.17 -11.64 -31.63
C VAL A 27 17.99 -13.16 -31.62
N THR A 28 17.85 -13.80 -32.78
CA THR A 28 17.82 -15.27 -32.91
C THR A 28 19.23 -15.88 -32.99
N LYS A 29 20.24 -15.07 -33.32
CA LYS A 29 21.65 -15.47 -33.49
C LYS A 29 22.47 -15.14 -32.23
N SER A 30 23.42 -16.01 -31.88
CA SER A 30 24.43 -15.69 -30.85
C SER A 30 25.47 -14.74 -31.46
N PRO A 31 25.97 -13.71 -30.75
CA PRO A 31 25.78 -13.40 -29.32
C PRO A 31 24.60 -12.46 -29.00
N TYR A 32 23.87 -11.96 -30.01
CA TYR A 32 22.81 -10.95 -29.82
C TYR A 32 21.64 -11.43 -28.93
N TYR A 33 21.32 -12.73 -28.99
CA TYR A 33 20.33 -13.34 -28.09
C TYR A 33 20.72 -13.19 -26.61
N GLU A 34 21.97 -13.53 -26.28
CA GLU A 34 22.48 -13.53 -24.90
C GLU A 34 22.54 -12.10 -24.36
N LEU A 35 23.01 -11.15 -25.18
CA LEU A 35 23.01 -9.72 -24.83
C LEU A 35 21.60 -9.19 -24.58
N ALA A 36 20.64 -9.49 -25.47
CA ALA A 36 19.25 -9.08 -25.31
C ALA A 36 18.61 -9.71 -24.06
N TYR A 37 18.93 -10.97 -23.76
CA TYR A 37 18.45 -11.66 -22.56
C TYR A 37 18.98 -11.01 -21.28
N VAL A 38 20.29 -10.77 -21.20
CA VAL A 38 20.93 -10.09 -20.05
C VAL A 38 20.36 -8.69 -19.87
N TYR A 39 20.19 -7.94 -20.96
CA TYR A 39 19.57 -6.63 -20.93
C TYR A 39 18.14 -6.67 -20.37
N GLN A 40 17.26 -7.55 -20.89
CA GLN A 40 15.91 -7.71 -20.36
C GLN A 40 15.90 -8.09 -18.89
N PHE A 41 16.78 -9.00 -18.47
CA PHE A 41 16.89 -9.40 -17.08
C PHE A 41 17.24 -8.23 -16.16
N ILE A 42 18.24 -7.42 -16.53
CA ILE A 42 18.66 -6.24 -15.76
C ILE A 42 17.52 -5.22 -15.70
N CYS A 43 16.83 -4.96 -16.82
CA CYS A 43 15.70 -4.03 -16.85
C CYS A 43 14.55 -4.49 -15.94
N ILE A 44 14.15 -5.76 -16.03
CA ILE A 44 13.08 -6.33 -15.19
C ILE A 44 13.47 -6.22 -13.71
N TRP A 45 14.69 -6.63 -13.37
CA TRP A 45 15.19 -6.55 -12.01
C TRP A 45 15.13 -5.11 -11.47
N TYR A 46 15.65 -4.16 -12.24
CA TYR A 46 15.61 -2.75 -11.86
C TYR A 46 14.19 -2.22 -11.66
N ILE A 47 13.28 -2.53 -12.59
CA ILE A 47 11.86 -2.11 -12.49
C ILE A 47 11.20 -2.73 -11.27
N THR A 48 11.40 -4.03 -11.01
CA THR A 48 10.81 -4.69 -9.84
C THR A 48 11.33 -4.10 -8.54
N VAL A 49 12.64 -3.88 -8.42
CA VAL A 49 13.25 -3.26 -7.23
C VAL A 49 12.74 -1.83 -7.04
N ALA A 50 12.62 -1.05 -8.11
CA ALA A 50 12.08 0.30 -8.03
C ALA A 50 10.62 0.31 -7.54
N ASN A 51 9.77 -0.59 -8.07
CA ASN A 51 8.38 -0.72 -7.62
C ASN A 51 8.30 -1.15 -6.15
N LEU A 52 9.08 -2.16 -5.73
CA LEU A 52 9.11 -2.61 -4.35
C LEU A 52 9.55 -1.49 -3.39
N ASN A 53 10.54 -0.68 -3.78
CA ASN A 53 10.97 0.46 -2.99
C ASN A 53 9.89 1.53 -2.87
N LEU A 54 9.16 1.83 -3.96
CA LEU A 54 8.04 2.76 -3.93
C LEU A 54 6.94 2.26 -2.98
N ASP A 55 6.53 1.00 -3.11
CA ASP A 55 5.53 0.39 -2.23
C ASP A 55 5.95 0.46 -0.76
N THR A 56 7.21 0.11 -0.48
CA THR A 56 7.76 0.09 0.88
C THR A 56 7.83 1.48 1.49
N ILE A 57 8.24 2.49 0.71
CA ILE A 57 8.29 3.88 1.18
C ILE A 57 6.88 4.36 1.54
N ILE A 58 5.88 4.10 0.70
CA ILE A 58 4.49 4.51 0.96
C ILE A 58 3.96 3.85 2.24
N ILE A 59 4.18 2.55 2.40
CA ILE A 59 3.82 1.82 3.62
C ILE A 59 4.54 2.38 4.84
N ALA A 60 5.84 2.66 4.73
CA ALA A 60 6.64 3.21 5.83
C ALA A 60 6.14 4.59 6.27
N LEU A 61 5.73 5.46 5.34
CA LEU A 61 5.16 6.77 5.66
C LEU A 61 3.82 6.65 6.43
N MET A 62 2.96 5.71 6.03
CA MET A 62 1.71 5.43 6.75
C MET A 62 2.00 4.83 8.13
N MET A 63 2.88 3.84 8.21
CA MET A 63 3.30 3.22 9.47
C MET A 63 3.92 4.24 10.43
N TYR A 64 4.76 5.15 9.93
CA TYR A 64 5.34 6.22 10.73
C TYR A 64 4.25 7.16 11.27
N THR A 65 3.29 7.56 10.44
CA THR A 65 2.14 8.38 10.88
C THR A 65 1.37 7.68 11.99
N SER A 66 1.05 6.41 11.80
CA SER A 66 0.41 5.53 12.78
C SER A 66 1.18 5.47 14.10
N CYS A 67 2.49 5.24 14.04
CA CYS A 67 3.35 5.19 15.22
C CYS A 67 3.39 6.52 15.98
N GLN A 68 3.45 7.64 15.28
CA GLN A 68 3.42 8.96 15.92
C GLN A 68 2.07 9.24 16.62
N CYS A 69 0.96 8.72 16.09
CA CYS A 69 -0.33 8.77 16.78
C CYS A 69 -0.32 7.98 18.09
N ASP A 70 0.29 6.79 18.13
CA ASP A 70 0.42 5.99 19.36
C ASP A 70 1.29 6.70 20.39
N LEU A 71 2.46 7.23 19.99
CA LEU A 71 3.34 7.98 20.89
C LEU A 71 2.61 9.17 21.51
N LEU A 72 1.84 9.90 20.69
CA LEU A 72 1.00 10.99 21.19
C LEU A 72 -0.08 10.48 22.16
N CYS A 73 -0.69 9.32 21.92
CA CYS A 73 -1.65 8.73 22.84
C CYS A 73 -0.98 8.42 24.19
N ASP A 74 0.22 7.84 24.18
CA ASP A 74 0.96 7.52 25.40
C ASP A 74 1.37 8.79 26.16
N ASP A 75 1.84 9.81 25.46
CA ASP A 75 2.17 11.11 26.07
C ASP A 75 0.94 11.76 26.73
N LEU A 76 -0.22 11.67 26.08
CA LEU A 76 -1.49 12.18 26.61
C LEU A 76 -1.95 11.42 27.86
N LYS A 77 -1.88 10.09 27.84
CA LYS A 77 -2.23 9.24 29.00
C LYS A 77 -1.32 9.52 30.19
N ASN A 78 -0.05 9.80 29.95
CA ASN A 78 0.95 10.10 30.97
C ASN A 78 0.95 11.57 31.43
N LEU A 79 -0.05 12.37 31.05
CA LEU A 79 -0.30 13.68 31.65
C LEU A 79 -0.84 13.52 33.08
N THR A 80 0.05 13.21 34.02
CA THR A 80 -0.27 12.98 35.45
C THR A 80 0.22 14.09 36.38
N GLU A 81 1.24 14.85 35.98
CA GLU A 81 1.83 15.90 36.81
C GLU A 81 1.11 17.25 36.63
N THR A 82 0.33 17.65 37.64
CA THR A 82 -0.42 18.92 37.66
C THR A 82 0.47 20.16 37.48
N ARG A 83 1.71 20.14 37.97
CA ARG A 83 2.64 21.29 37.90
C ARG A 83 3.12 21.63 36.50
N PHE A 84 3.25 20.64 35.61
CA PHE A 84 3.74 20.80 34.24
C PHE A 84 2.68 20.47 33.18
N PHE A 85 1.45 20.19 33.60
CA PHE A 85 0.34 19.79 32.74
C PHE A 85 0.17 20.73 31.54
N ASP A 86 0.10 22.04 31.79
CA ASP A 86 -0.13 23.05 30.75
C ASP A 86 0.98 23.03 29.68
N LYS A 87 2.25 22.86 30.09
CA LYS A 87 3.39 22.80 29.17
C LYS A 87 3.38 21.52 28.34
N LYS A 88 3.21 20.36 29.00
CA LYS A 88 3.15 19.04 28.33
C LYS A 88 1.96 18.95 27.38
N LEU A 89 0.81 19.51 27.75
CA LEU A 89 -0.37 19.60 26.88
C LEU A 89 -0.07 20.42 25.62
N ILE A 90 0.58 21.58 25.75
CA ILE A 90 0.97 22.39 24.59
C ILE A 90 1.94 21.63 23.67
N GLU A 91 2.85 20.85 24.24
CA GLU A 91 3.77 19.98 23.48
C GLU A 91 2.99 18.89 22.71
N CYS A 92 2.03 18.22 23.36
CA CYS A 92 1.14 17.24 22.71
C CYS A 92 0.35 17.86 21.55
N ILE A 93 -0.21 19.06 21.75
CA ILE A 93 -0.96 19.78 20.69
C ILE A 93 -0.05 20.13 19.51
N LYS A 94 1.19 20.57 19.78
CA LYS A 94 2.18 20.86 18.74
C LYS A 94 2.58 19.59 17.99
N HIS A 95 2.78 18.48 18.70
CA HIS A 95 3.10 17.18 18.12
C HIS A 95 1.96 16.67 17.23
N HIS A 96 0.70 16.71 17.71
CA HIS A 96 -0.47 16.39 16.90
C HIS A 96 -0.53 17.23 15.62
N LYS A 97 -0.27 18.55 15.71
CA LYS A 97 -0.23 19.42 14.53
C LYS A 97 0.87 19.01 13.55
N ALA A 98 2.03 18.60 14.05
CA ALA A 98 3.13 18.10 13.21
C ALA A 98 2.74 16.79 12.52
N ILE A 99 2.08 15.86 13.22
CA ILE A 99 1.54 14.61 12.66
C ILE A 99 0.56 14.91 11.52
N LEU A 100 -0.38 15.84 11.72
CA LEU A 100 -1.34 16.22 10.68
C LEU A 100 -0.66 16.78 9.43
N VAL A 101 0.32 17.67 9.61
CA VAL A 101 1.08 18.24 8.49
C VAL A 101 1.89 17.17 7.77
N PHE A 102 2.52 16.26 8.52
CA PHE A 102 3.26 15.14 7.94
C PHE A 102 2.34 14.20 7.16
N ALA A 103 1.19 13.83 7.73
CA ALA A 103 0.23 12.94 7.09
C ALA A 103 -0.32 13.55 5.78
N GLU A 104 -0.67 14.83 5.77
CA GLU A 104 -1.14 15.52 4.56
C GLU A 104 -0.06 15.56 3.48
N LYS A 105 1.18 15.92 3.86
CA LYS A 105 2.32 15.94 2.93
C LYS A 105 2.61 14.55 2.36
N SER A 106 2.72 13.55 3.22
CA SER A 106 2.92 12.16 2.82
C SER A 106 1.82 11.69 1.87
N ASN A 107 0.55 11.92 2.21
CA ASN A 107 -0.58 11.55 1.36
C ASN A 107 -0.52 12.27 0.00
N SER A 108 -0.13 13.55 -0.03
CA SER A 108 0.01 14.28 -1.30
C SER A 108 1.12 13.73 -2.21
N LEU A 109 2.17 13.12 -1.64
CA LEU A 109 3.26 12.53 -2.41
C LEU A 109 2.83 11.25 -3.13
N PHE A 110 2.01 10.41 -2.49
CA PHE A 110 1.67 9.09 -3.03
C PHE A 110 0.25 8.97 -3.58
N ASN A 111 -0.62 9.98 -3.44
CA ASN A 111 -2.03 9.86 -3.80
C ASN A 111 -2.29 9.41 -5.26
N MET A 112 -1.55 9.95 -6.23
CA MET A 112 -1.65 9.62 -7.65
C MET A 112 -1.01 8.27 -7.94
N ILE A 113 0.10 7.96 -7.28
CA ILE A 113 0.81 6.68 -7.42
C ILE A 113 -0.11 5.54 -6.98
N VAL A 114 -0.72 5.67 -5.79
CA VAL A 114 -1.64 4.66 -5.25
C VAL A 114 -2.91 4.55 -6.11
N LEU A 115 -3.43 5.66 -6.65
CA LEU A 115 -4.57 5.60 -7.58
C LEU A 115 -4.23 4.79 -8.83
N GLY A 116 -3.09 5.10 -9.45
CA GLY A 116 -2.58 4.35 -10.61
C GLY A 116 -2.42 2.87 -10.27
N GLN A 117 -1.79 2.57 -9.13
CA GLN A 117 -1.56 1.21 -8.67
C GLN A 117 -2.86 0.42 -8.45
N ILE A 118 -3.88 1.03 -7.84
CA ILE A 118 -5.18 0.37 -7.63
C ILE A 118 -5.87 0.08 -8.98
N ALA A 119 -5.86 1.06 -9.88
CA ALA A 119 -6.49 0.92 -11.20
C ALA A 119 -5.79 -0.19 -12.02
N THR A 120 -4.47 -0.16 -12.11
CA THR A 120 -3.69 -1.17 -12.83
C THR A 120 -3.83 -2.55 -12.18
N SER A 121 -3.77 -2.63 -10.85
CA SER A 121 -3.89 -3.90 -10.14
C SER A 121 -5.25 -4.55 -10.34
N THR A 122 -6.33 -3.78 -10.42
CA THR A 122 -7.68 -4.30 -10.66
C THR A 122 -7.79 -4.94 -12.06
N VAL A 123 -7.25 -4.28 -13.09
CA VAL A 123 -7.22 -4.80 -14.47
C VAL A 123 -6.34 -6.03 -14.57
N VAL A 124 -5.12 -5.97 -14.03
CA VAL A 124 -4.16 -7.09 -14.05
C VAL A 124 -4.72 -8.29 -13.29
N LEU A 125 -5.39 -8.07 -12.16
CA LEU A 125 -6.04 -9.14 -11.40
C LEU A 125 -7.11 -9.86 -12.25
N ALA A 126 -7.99 -9.10 -12.91
CA ALA A 126 -9.03 -9.67 -13.78
C ALA A 126 -8.46 -10.48 -14.95
N LEU A 127 -7.44 -9.93 -15.64
CA LEU A 127 -6.77 -10.61 -16.75
C LEU A 127 -6.03 -11.87 -16.30
N THR A 128 -5.35 -11.81 -15.15
CA THR A 128 -4.62 -12.98 -14.62
C THR A 128 -5.58 -14.08 -14.19
N MET A 129 -6.74 -13.74 -13.59
CA MET A 129 -7.77 -14.72 -13.28
C MET A 129 -8.34 -15.37 -14.54
N PHE A 130 -8.53 -14.60 -15.61
CA PHE A 130 -8.95 -15.14 -16.91
C PHE A 130 -7.89 -16.09 -17.50
N GLN A 131 -6.62 -15.71 -17.49
CA GLN A 131 -5.52 -16.60 -17.93
C GLN A 131 -5.46 -17.89 -17.11
N LEU A 132 -5.62 -17.79 -15.78
CA LEU A 132 -5.68 -18.95 -14.89
C LEU A 132 -6.84 -19.89 -15.26
N SER A 133 -7.98 -19.38 -15.73
CA SER A 133 -9.13 -20.21 -16.13
C SER A 133 -8.88 -21.03 -17.40
N MET A 134 -7.89 -20.64 -18.22
CA MET A 134 -7.53 -21.31 -19.48
C MET A 134 -6.49 -22.41 -19.30
N VAL A 135 -5.90 -22.54 -18.11
CA VAL A 135 -4.85 -23.53 -17.82
C VAL A 135 -5.22 -24.37 -16.61
N SER A 136 -4.64 -25.56 -16.48
CA SER A 136 -4.82 -26.36 -15.27
C SER A 136 -4.17 -25.64 -14.08
N PRO A 137 -4.87 -25.44 -12.94
CA PRO A 137 -4.33 -24.70 -11.80
C PRO A 137 -3.09 -25.36 -11.17
N LEU A 138 -2.93 -26.67 -11.33
CA LEU A 138 -1.78 -27.45 -10.83
C LEU A 138 -0.62 -27.53 -11.85
N SER A 139 -0.78 -26.95 -13.04
CA SER A 139 0.32 -26.81 -14.00
C SER A 139 1.34 -25.77 -13.51
N SER A 140 2.57 -25.81 -14.02
CA SER A 140 3.58 -24.79 -13.71
C SER A 140 3.10 -23.37 -14.04
N GLU A 141 2.37 -23.20 -15.15
CA GLU A 141 1.78 -21.91 -15.55
C GLU A 141 0.64 -21.49 -14.61
N GLY A 142 -0.26 -22.41 -14.25
CA GLY A 142 -1.34 -22.15 -13.29
C GLY A 142 -0.82 -21.74 -11.91
N LEU A 143 0.19 -22.43 -11.38
CA LEU A 143 0.84 -22.08 -10.11
C LEU A 143 1.47 -20.68 -10.17
N ASN A 144 2.13 -20.33 -11.27
CA ASN A 144 2.69 -19.01 -11.47
C ASN A 144 1.62 -17.90 -11.44
N HIS A 145 0.47 -18.11 -12.10
CA HIS A 145 -0.65 -17.17 -12.06
C HIS A 145 -1.25 -17.06 -10.65
N LEU A 146 -1.37 -18.16 -9.91
CA LEU A 146 -1.83 -18.16 -8.52
C LEU A 146 -0.91 -17.34 -7.59
N PHE A 147 0.40 -17.53 -7.70
CA PHE A 147 1.36 -16.72 -6.94
C PHE A 147 1.28 -15.24 -7.30
N TYR A 148 1.08 -14.92 -8.58
CA TYR A 148 0.95 -13.55 -9.03
C TYR A 148 -0.33 -12.89 -8.50
N ILE A 149 -1.47 -13.58 -8.55
CA ILE A 149 -2.73 -13.14 -7.95
C ILE A 149 -2.55 -12.91 -6.44
N GLY A 150 -1.93 -13.86 -5.74
CA GLY A 150 -1.66 -13.75 -4.30
C GLY A 150 -0.79 -12.53 -3.98
N GLY A 151 0.24 -12.26 -4.80
CA GLY A 151 1.09 -11.08 -4.68
C GLY A 151 0.32 -9.76 -4.84
N ILE A 152 -0.53 -9.66 -5.86
CA ILE A 152 -1.37 -8.46 -6.09
C ILE A 152 -2.33 -8.24 -4.91
N ILE A 153 -3.02 -9.30 -4.47
CA ILE A 153 -3.95 -9.21 -3.34
C ILE A 153 -3.22 -8.75 -2.08
N MET A 154 -2.04 -9.31 -1.79
CA MET A 154 -1.22 -8.90 -0.64
C MET A 154 -0.76 -7.44 -0.75
N GLN A 155 -0.33 -6.99 -1.93
CA GLN A 155 0.11 -5.61 -2.14
C GLN A 155 -1.02 -4.61 -1.84
N ILE A 156 -2.23 -4.85 -2.38
CA ILE A 156 -3.40 -3.98 -2.13
C ILE A 156 -3.84 -4.05 -0.67
N LEU A 157 -3.79 -5.24 -0.06
CA LEU A 157 -4.10 -5.45 1.35
C LEU A 157 -3.18 -4.60 2.23
N LEU A 158 -1.87 -4.61 1.99
CA LEU A 158 -0.91 -3.82 2.79
C LEU A 158 -1.22 -2.33 2.73
N TYR A 159 -1.51 -1.79 1.54
CA TYR A 159 -1.91 -0.38 1.42
C TYR A 159 -3.16 -0.04 2.23
N CYS A 160 -4.20 -0.86 2.10
CA CYS A 160 -5.46 -0.65 2.78
C CYS A 160 -5.37 -0.90 4.29
N TRP A 161 -4.53 -1.85 4.72
CA TRP A 161 -4.28 -2.17 6.11
C TRP A 161 -3.60 -1.02 6.83
N PHE A 162 -2.47 -0.55 6.30
CA PHE A 162 -1.74 0.55 6.93
C PHE A 162 -2.49 1.89 6.82
N GLY A 163 -3.24 2.12 5.76
CA GLY A 163 -4.17 3.25 5.66
C GLY A 163 -5.26 3.20 6.74
N ASN A 164 -5.85 2.03 6.98
CA ASN A 164 -6.84 1.81 8.04
C ASN A 164 -6.22 1.99 9.43
N GLU A 165 -4.98 1.54 9.62
CA GLU A 165 -4.26 1.67 10.89
C GLU A 165 -4.03 3.13 11.27
N VAL A 166 -3.70 3.99 10.29
CA VAL A 166 -3.58 5.45 10.51
C VAL A 166 -4.90 6.04 11.00
N GLU A 167 -6.02 5.63 10.40
CA GLU A 167 -7.36 6.08 10.80
C GLU A 167 -7.72 5.57 12.20
N ALA A 168 -7.46 4.30 12.50
CA ALA A 168 -7.75 3.69 13.79
C ALA A 168 -6.94 4.35 14.92
N LYS A 169 -5.62 4.44 14.78
CA LYS A 169 -4.74 5.02 15.80
C LYS A 169 -4.98 6.50 16.02
N SER A 170 -5.22 7.27 14.96
CA SER A 170 -5.56 8.69 15.11
C SER A 170 -6.93 8.89 15.79
N SER A 171 -7.89 7.97 15.63
CA SER A 171 -9.16 8.01 16.36
C SER A 171 -8.97 7.77 17.86
N ASN A 172 -7.97 6.97 18.26
CA ASN A 172 -7.68 6.65 19.65
C ASN A 172 -7.14 7.85 20.46
N ILE A 173 -6.61 8.87 19.80
CA ILE A 173 -6.11 10.09 20.46
C ILE A 173 -7.21 10.74 21.31
N LEU A 174 -8.45 10.73 20.84
CA LEU A 174 -9.57 11.28 21.60
C LEU A 174 -9.79 10.51 22.92
N TYR A 175 -9.71 9.18 22.88
CA TYR A 175 -9.83 8.34 24.08
C TYR A 175 -8.66 8.55 25.04
N ALA A 176 -7.43 8.69 24.52
CA ALA A 176 -6.25 9.00 25.32
C ALA A 176 -6.36 10.32 26.09
N ILE A 177 -7.02 11.34 25.51
CA ILE A 177 -7.32 12.59 26.23
C ILE A 177 -8.21 12.32 27.46
N TYR A 178 -9.24 11.48 27.33
CA TYR A 178 -10.15 11.17 28.43
C TYR A 178 -9.50 10.33 29.54
N GLU A 179 -8.47 9.54 29.21
CA GLU A 179 -7.68 8.75 30.16
C GLU A 179 -6.66 9.60 30.95
N SER A 180 -6.38 10.83 30.53
CA SER A 180 -5.47 11.75 31.25
C SER A 180 -6.08 12.29 32.55
N THR A 181 -5.26 12.93 33.40
CA THR A 181 -5.74 13.62 34.63
C THR A 181 -6.43 14.98 34.33
N TRP A 182 -7.17 15.08 33.23
CA TRP A 182 -7.81 16.31 32.75
C TRP A 182 -8.79 16.96 33.74
N SER A 183 -9.36 16.16 34.66
CA SER A 183 -10.25 16.64 35.72
C SER A 183 -9.56 17.57 36.70
N GLU A 184 -8.26 17.36 36.96
CA GLU A 184 -7.42 18.14 37.86
C GLU A 184 -6.71 19.31 37.16
N ALA A 185 -6.86 19.40 35.83
CA ALA A 185 -6.21 20.43 35.03
C ALA A 185 -6.75 21.85 35.30
N SER A 186 -5.90 22.85 35.03
CA SER A 186 -6.24 24.27 35.14
C SER A 186 -7.44 24.63 34.23
N LYS A 187 -8.17 25.71 34.58
CA LYS A 187 -9.30 26.20 33.75
C LYS A 187 -8.87 26.51 32.31
N ASN A 188 -7.64 26.98 32.11
CA ASN A 188 -7.10 27.26 30.80
C ASN A 188 -6.81 25.96 30.03
N SER A 189 -6.19 24.97 30.67
CA SER A 189 -5.92 23.66 30.06
C SER A 189 -7.19 22.89 29.72
N LYS A 190 -8.23 22.95 30.56
CA LYS A 190 -9.55 22.38 30.23
C LYS A 190 -10.13 22.97 28.95
N LYS A 191 -10.04 24.30 28.75
CA LYS A 191 -10.47 24.95 27.51
C LYS A 191 -9.67 24.45 26.29
N ASN A 192 -8.34 24.37 26.44
CA ASN A 192 -7.47 23.87 25.37
C ASN A 192 -7.78 22.41 25.03
N LEU A 193 -8.00 21.57 26.04
CA LEU A 193 -8.39 20.16 25.86
C LEU A 193 -9.72 20.03 25.13
N ILE A 194 -10.74 20.84 25.45
CA ILE A 194 -12.02 20.81 24.72
C ILE A 194 -11.81 21.09 23.23
N ILE A 195 -11.05 22.15 22.91
CA ILE A 195 -10.74 22.51 21.51
C ILE A 195 -9.96 21.37 20.84
N PHE A 196 -8.97 20.82 21.54
CA PHE A 196 -8.15 19.72 21.04
C PHE A 196 -8.98 18.46 20.79
N SER A 197 -9.84 18.05 21.72
CA SER A 197 -10.76 16.92 21.59
C SER A 197 -11.70 17.09 20.40
N ILE A 198 -12.28 18.28 20.18
CA ILE A 198 -13.11 18.56 18.99
C ILE A 198 -12.30 18.34 17.71
N ARG A 199 -11.01 18.72 17.69
CA ARG A 199 -10.15 18.45 16.54
C ARG A 199 -9.88 16.94 16.38
N CYS A 200 -9.62 16.21 17.47
CA CYS A 200 -9.31 14.78 17.43
C CYS A 200 -10.50 13.90 17.00
N GLN A 201 -11.74 14.41 17.06
CA GLN A 201 -12.92 13.73 16.48
C GLN A 201 -12.84 13.50 14.97
N ARG A 202 -11.92 14.18 14.26
CA ARG A 202 -11.67 13.98 12.84
C ARG A 202 -10.37 13.19 12.64
N PRO A 203 -10.45 11.85 12.48
CA PRO A 203 -9.28 11.02 12.32
C PRO A 203 -8.57 11.29 10.99
N ILE A 204 -7.31 10.90 10.93
CA ILE A 204 -6.45 11.02 9.76
C ILE A 204 -6.82 9.90 8.79
N LYS A 205 -7.15 10.27 7.54
CA LYS A 205 -7.46 9.28 6.50
C LYS A 205 -6.44 9.39 5.37
N ALA A 206 -5.72 8.30 5.12
CA ALA A 206 -4.94 8.16 3.89
C ALA A 206 -5.91 7.94 2.71
N THR A 207 -5.71 8.67 1.61
CA THR A 207 -6.64 8.66 0.48
C THR A 207 -5.92 8.67 -0.87
N ALA A 208 -6.45 7.92 -1.83
CA ALA A 208 -6.12 8.06 -3.25
C ALA A 208 -6.98 9.18 -3.85
N VAL A 209 -6.32 10.29 -4.22
CA VAL A 209 -6.90 11.50 -4.84
C VAL A 209 -8.16 12.02 -4.11
N LYS A 210 -8.21 11.88 -2.77
CA LYS A 210 -9.35 12.25 -1.92
C LYS A 210 -10.69 11.57 -2.26
N LEU A 211 -10.73 10.65 -3.24
CA LEU A 211 -11.92 9.91 -3.66
C LEU A 211 -12.06 8.60 -2.90
N PHE A 212 -10.95 7.87 -2.73
CA PHE A 212 -10.95 6.56 -2.09
C PHE A 212 -10.10 6.59 -0.83
N ALA A 213 -10.70 6.36 0.33
CA ALA A 213 -9.95 6.11 1.56
C ALA A 213 -9.23 4.77 1.46
N LEU A 214 -7.96 4.72 1.84
CA LEU A 214 -7.22 3.47 1.95
C LEU A 214 -7.69 2.75 3.22
N SER A 215 -8.66 1.87 3.05
CA SER A 215 -9.33 1.18 4.14
C SER A 215 -9.61 -0.27 3.76
N LEU A 216 -9.83 -1.14 4.77
CA LEU A 216 -10.20 -2.53 4.53
C LEU A 216 -11.51 -2.68 3.74
N ARG A 217 -12.42 -1.70 3.84
CA ARG A 217 -13.63 -1.67 3.00
C ARG A 217 -13.28 -1.49 1.53
N THR A 218 -12.38 -0.55 1.23
CA THR A 218 -11.90 -0.30 -0.13
C THR A 218 -11.18 -1.51 -0.71
N PHE A 219 -10.37 -2.22 0.11
CA PHE A 219 -9.76 -3.49 -0.30
C PHE A 219 -10.81 -4.51 -0.76
N ILE A 220 -11.86 -4.74 0.02
CA ILE A 220 -12.95 -5.66 -0.34
C ILE A 220 -13.62 -5.21 -1.64
N THR A 221 -13.87 -3.91 -1.81
CA THR A 221 -14.44 -3.35 -3.05
C THR A 221 -13.55 -3.61 -4.27
N ILE A 222 -12.23 -3.45 -4.13
CA ILE A 222 -11.28 -3.69 -5.23
C ILE A 222 -11.27 -5.17 -5.62
N VAL A 223 -11.16 -6.08 -4.64
CA VAL A 223 -11.16 -7.53 -4.90
C VAL A 223 -12.47 -7.98 -5.57
N ARG A 224 -13.61 -7.48 -5.09
CA ARG A 224 -14.93 -7.77 -5.70
C ARG A 224 -15.01 -7.24 -7.14
N SER A 225 -14.48 -6.05 -7.39
CA SER A 225 -14.46 -5.45 -8.73
C SER A 225 -13.60 -6.28 -9.69
N GLY A 226 -12.43 -6.74 -9.23
CA GLY A 226 -11.57 -7.65 -10.00
C GLY A 226 -12.28 -8.96 -10.35
N TRP A 227 -12.99 -9.56 -9.40
CA TRP A 227 -13.81 -10.76 -9.66
C TRP A 227 -14.93 -10.50 -10.66
N SER A 228 -15.65 -9.38 -10.52
CA SER A 228 -16.72 -9.01 -11.46
C SER A 228 -16.19 -8.83 -12.88
N TYR A 229 -15.04 -8.17 -13.06
CA TYR A 229 -14.41 -8.04 -14.38
C TYR A 229 -13.94 -9.37 -14.95
N PHE A 230 -13.37 -10.24 -14.11
CA PHE A 230 -13.06 -11.61 -14.51
C PHE A 230 -14.31 -12.36 -14.99
N ALA A 231 -15.42 -12.31 -14.24
CA ALA A 231 -16.65 -13.00 -14.61
C ALA A 231 -17.20 -12.54 -15.96
N VAL A 232 -17.12 -11.23 -16.25
CA VAL A 232 -17.49 -10.69 -17.57
C VAL A 232 -16.59 -11.25 -18.67
N LEU A 233 -15.26 -11.21 -18.48
CA LEU A 233 -14.30 -11.74 -19.45
C LEU A 233 -14.50 -13.24 -19.68
N TYR A 234 -14.76 -14.00 -18.62
CA TYR A 234 -15.00 -15.44 -18.69
C TYR A 234 -16.24 -15.75 -19.53
N ASN A 235 -17.36 -15.06 -19.27
CA ASN A 235 -18.60 -15.28 -20.03
C ASN A 235 -18.43 -14.93 -21.51
N VAL A 236 -17.84 -13.77 -21.83
CA VAL A 236 -17.62 -13.35 -23.23
C VAL A 236 -16.62 -14.24 -23.96
N GLY A 237 -15.61 -14.76 -23.26
CA GLY A 237 -14.63 -15.69 -23.84
C GLY A 237 -15.10 -17.14 -23.94
N SER A 238 -16.24 -17.47 -23.32
CA SER A 238 -16.87 -18.81 -23.37
C SER A 238 -17.96 -18.95 -24.43
N GLU A 239 -18.39 -17.84 -25.05
CA GLU A 239 -19.24 -17.80 -26.24
C GLU A 239 -18.39 -17.94 -27.53
#